data_AF-A0A1F2Z6L4-F1
#
_entry.id   AF-A0A1F2Z6L4-F1
#
_cell.length_a   1.000
_cell.length_b   1.000
_cell.length_c   1.000
_cell.angle_alpha   90.00
_cell.angle_beta   90.00
_cell.angle_gamma   90.00
#
_symmetry.space_group_name_H-M   'P 1'
#
loop_
_entity.id
_entity.type
_entity.pdbx_description
1 polymer ?
#
loop_
_entity_poly.entity_id
_entity_poly.type
_entity_poly.pdbx_seq_one_letter_code
_entity_poly.pdbx_strand_id
1 'polypeptide(L)'
;MTKETENWIKCPAPAVGDLLRWDEPLFAPPDKKRGKPTKMGDQRVTAELLADGEFYVLYVIEAIKTGGSGTIKVKAGDEIRRKPTSIAMGNPYKKAN
;
A
#
# COMPACT_ATOMS: atom_id res chain seq x y z
N MET A 1 26.21 -9.52 -7.09
CA MET A 1 25.14 -9.14 -6.14
C MET A 1 23.96 -10.04 -6.41
N THR A 2 23.80 -11.06 -5.59
CA THR A 2 22.66 -11.99 -5.63
C THR A 2 21.40 -11.19 -5.30
N LYS A 3 20.53 -10.99 -6.30
CA LYS A 3 19.14 -10.58 -6.04
C LYS A 3 18.54 -11.66 -5.17
N GLU A 4 18.47 -11.43 -3.87
CA GLU A 4 17.61 -12.22 -3.00
C GLU A 4 16.22 -12.13 -3.60
N THR A 5 15.71 -13.24 -4.09
CA THR A 5 14.32 -13.39 -4.48
C THR A 5 13.53 -13.17 -3.20
N GLU A 6 13.15 -11.92 -2.91
CA GLU A 6 12.35 -11.62 -1.75
C GLU A 6 11.08 -12.46 -1.84
N ASN A 7 10.92 -13.42 -0.93
CA ASN A 7 9.80 -14.34 -0.92
C ASN A 7 8.59 -13.62 -0.33
N TRP A 8 7.81 -12.99 -1.19
CA TRP A 8 6.54 -12.38 -0.85
C TRP A 8 5.43 -13.43 -0.92
N ILE A 9 4.81 -13.75 0.21
CA ILE A 9 3.70 -14.72 0.31
C ILE A 9 2.38 -13.98 0.48
N LYS A 10 1.29 -14.51 -0.09
CA LYS A 10 -0.04 -13.90 0.04
C LYS A 10 -0.44 -13.83 1.51
N CYS A 11 -0.91 -12.67 1.96
CA CYS A 11 -1.19 -12.40 3.37
C CYS A 11 -2.69 -12.06 3.59
N PRO A 12 -3.55 -13.06 3.83
CA PRO A 12 -4.97 -12.80 4.06
C PRO A 12 -5.25 -12.14 5.41
N ALA A 13 -4.37 -12.33 6.40
CA ALA A 13 -4.48 -11.77 7.74
C ALA A 13 -3.11 -11.27 8.21
N PRO A 14 -2.82 -9.97 8.01
CA PRO A 14 -1.64 -9.31 8.57
C PRO A 14 -1.61 -9.34 10.10
N ALA A 15 -0.41 -9.44 10.68
CA ALA A 15 -0.17 -9.28 12.10
C ALA A 15 0.83 -8.14 12.36
N VAL A 16 0.77 -7.53 13.54
CA VAL A 16 1.73 -6.49 13.95
C VAL A 16 3.17 -7.03 13.82
N GLY A 17 4.04 -6.23 13.20
CA GLY A 17 5.41 -6.58 12.82
C GLY A 17 5.55 -7.24 11.45
N ASP A 18 4.45 -7.64 10.78
CA ASP A 18 4.53 -8.10 9.39
C ASP A 18 4.95 -6.95 8.47
N LEU A 19 5.93 -7.22 7.59
CA LEU A 19 6.25 -6.34 6.47
C LEU A 19 5.30 -6.66 5.31
N LEU A 20 4.38 -5.74 5.04
CA LEU A 20 3.33 -5.89 4.04
C LEU A 20 3.67 -5.19 2.73
N ARG A 21 3.17 -5.75 1.63
CA ARG A 21 3.22 -5.15 0.31
C ARG A 21 1.89 -5.31 -0.41
N TRP A 22 1.29 -4.22 -0.84
CA TRP A 22 0.00 -4.21 -1.52
C TRP A 22 -0.07 -3.09 -2.58
N ASP A 23 -1.03 -3.21 -3.51
CA ASP A 23 -1.25 -2.22 -4.55
C ASP A 23 -2.44 -1.29 -4.19
N GLU A 24 -2.26 0.02 -4.35
CA GLU A 24 -3.31 1.04 -4.14
C GLU A 24 -3.51 1.88 -5.41
N PRO A 25 -4.75 2.26 -5.77
CA PRO A 25 -5.01 3.17 -6.87
C PRO A 25 -4.55 4.59 -6.55
N LEU A 26 -3.96 5.25 -7.55
CA LEU A 26 -3.70 6.69 -7.53
C LEU A 26 -4.88 7.42 -8.17
N PHE A 27 -5.44 8.39 -7.46
CA PHE A 27 -6.56 9.20 -7.95
C PHE A 27 -6.16 10.67 -8.14
N ALA A 28 -6.59 11.26 -9.25
CA ALA A 28 -6.62 12.71 -9.41
C ALA A 28 -7.80 13.31 -8.63
N PRO A 29 -7.70 14.58 -8.19
CA PRO A 29 -8.85 15.35 -7.77
C PRO A 29 -9.95 15.31 -8.86
N PRO A 30 -11.23 15.30 -8.48
CA PRO A 30 -12.31 15.32 -9.46
C PRO A 30 -12.35 16.65 -10.21
N ASP A 31 -12.55 16.61 -11.53
CA ASP A 31 -12.63 17.82 -12.37
C ASP A 31 -13.83 18.72 -12.01
N LYS A 32 -14.87 18.13 -11.40
CA LYS A 32 -16.08 18.83 -10.94
C LYS A 32 -16.15 18.80 -9.43
N LYS A 33 -16.70 19.86 -8.81
CA LYS A 33 -16.87 20.04 -7.34
C LYS A 33 -17.58 18.86 -6.63
N ARG A 34 -18.32 18.02 -7.35
CA ARG A 34 -18.99 16.80 -6.84
C ARG A 34 -18.72 15.56 -7.72
N GLY A 35 -17.65 15.58 -8.51
CA GLY A 35 -17.29 14.47 -9.40
C GLY A 35 -16.67 13.30 -8.65
N LYS A 36 -16.69 12.11 -9.27
CA LYS A 36 -15.90 10.96 -8.79
C LYS A 36 -14.42 11.20 -9.13
N PRO A 37 -13.48 10.90 -8.23
CA PRO A 37 -12.06 10.93 -8.56
C PRO A 37 -11.75 9.99 -9.73
N THR A 38 -10.94 10.45 -10.68
CA THR A 38 -10.50 9.64 -11.81
C THR A 38 -9.26 8.84 -11.40
N LYS A 39 -9.27 7.52 -11.65
CA LYS A 39 -8.08 6.69 -11.44
C LYS A 39 -7.03 7.07 -12.47
N MET A 40 -5.86 7.49 -11.99
CA MET A 40 -4.74 7.97 -12.80
C MET A 40 -3.56 6.99 -12.83
N GLY A 41 -3.65 5.90 -12.08
CA GLY A 41 -2.58 4.92 -11.99
C GLY A 41 -2.71 4.04 -10.76
N ASP A 42 -1.62 3.33 -10.47
CA ASP A 42 -1.48 2.47 -9.30
C ASP A 42 -0.10 2.70 -8.67
N GLN A 43 -0.03 2.52 -7.36
CA GLN A 43 1.20 2.48 -6.59
C GLN A 43 1.27 1.17 -5.82
N ARG A 44 2.47 0.67 -5.63
CA ARG A 44 2.76 -0.42 -4.69
C ARG A 44 3.38 0.17 -3.44
N VAL A 45 2.79 -0.14 -2.30
CA VAL A 45 3.25 0.31 -0.99
C VAL A 45 3.84 -0.88 -0.26
N THR A 46 5.02 -0.69 0.30
CA THR A 46 5.69 -1.62 1.21
C THR A 46 5.79 -0.95 2.58
N ALA A 47 5.20 -1.53 3.61
CA ALA A 47 5.13 -0.93 4.93
C ALA A 47 5.07 -1.97 6.05
N GLU A 48 5.61 -1.63 7.22
CA GLU A 48 5.53 -2.45 8.43
C GLU A 48 4.23 -2.15 9.17
N LEU A 49 3.50 -3.19 9.59
CA LEU A 49 2.28 -3.02 10.39
C LEU A 49 2.63 -2.75 11.86
N LEU A 50 2.35 -1.54 12.34
CA LEU A 50 2.64 -1.12 13.71
C LEU A 50 1.49 -1.40 14.68
N ALA A 51 0.24 -1.30 14.22
CA ALA A 51 -0.93 -1.59 15.03
C ALA A 51 -2.09 -2.14 14.20
N ASP A 52 -2.81 -3.10 14.79
CA ASP A 52 -4.02 -3.71 14.27
C ASP A 52 -5.23 -3.26 15.11
N GLY A 53 -6.30 -2.84 14.44
CA GLY A 53 -7.51 -2.30 15.05
C GLY A 53 -8.51 -1.88 13.97
N GLU A 54 -9.34 -0.86 14.25
CA GLU A 54 -10.31 -0.34 13.27
C GLU A 54 -9.63 0.17 11.97
N PHE A 55 -8.37 0.56 12.10
CA PHE A 55 -7.45 0.87 11.01
C PHE A 55 -6.11 0.23 11.32
N TYR A 56 -5.43 -0.24 10.28
CA TYR A 56 -4.01 -0.56 10.35
C TYR A 56 -3.21 0.74 10.40
N VAL A 57 -2.25 0.81 11.32
CA VAL A 57 -1.22 1.86 11.37
C VAL A 57 0.03 1.27 10.78
N LEU A 58 0.56 1.89 9.73
CA LEU A 58 1.68 1.33 8.95
C LEU A 58 2.81 2.34 8.82
N TYR A 59 4.04 1.88 9.01
CA TYR A 59 5.23 2.66 8.73
C TYR A 59 5.75 2.35 7.33
N VAL A 60 5.75 3.34 6.45
CA VAL A 60 6.06 3.15 5.04
C VAL A 60 7.57 3.01 4.85
N ILE A 61 7.98 1.88 4.29
CA ILE A 61 9.36 1.63 3.88
C ILE A 61 9.58 2.11 2.45
N GLU A 62 8.63 1.84 1.56
CA GLU A 62 8.74 2.20 0.15
C GLU A 62 7.35 2.41 -0.47
N ALA A 63 7.26 3.36 -1.40
CA ALA A 63 6.11 3.48 -2.28
C ALA A 63 6.61 3.72 -3.72
N ILE A 64 6.24 2.84 -4.65
CA ILE A 64 6.62 2.94 -6.05
C ILE A 64 5.38 3.04 -6.94
N LYS A 65 5.47 3.81 -8.02
CA LYS A 65 4.41 3.85 -9.03
C LYS A 65 4.52 2.61 -9.91
N THR A 66 3.44 1.84 -10.00
CA THR A 66 3.39 0.63 -10.84
C THR A 66 2.71 0.88 -12.18
N GLY A 67 1.94 1.97 -12.32
CA GLY A 67 1.32 2.35 -13.59
C GLY A 67 0.72 3.75 -13.60
N GLY A 68 0.50 4.26 -14.80
CA GLY A 68 -0.22 5.52 -15.05
C GLY A 68 0.57 6.81 -14.82
N SER A 69 -0.16 7.93 -14.88
CA SER A 69 0.35 9.31 -14.76
C SER A 69 0.06 9.95 -13.40
N GLY A 70 -0.58 9.23 -12.48
CA GLY A 70 -0.84 9.71 -11.12
C GLY A 70 0.44 9.98 -10.32
N THR A 71 0.33 10.93 -9.38
CA THR A 71 1.41 11.26 -8.43
C THR A 71 1.28 10.42 -7.17
N ILE A 72 2.37 9.78 -6.75
CA ILE A 72 2.47 9.07 -5.46
C ILE A 72 2.22 10.07 -4.34
N LYS A 73 1.32 9.73 -3.41
CA LYS A 73 1.00 10.58 -2.24
C LYS A 73 1.68 10.13 -0.95
N VAL A 74 2.16 8.89 -0.92
CA VAL A 74 2.76 8.25 0.26
C VAL A 74 4.27 8.18 0.05
N LYS A 75 5.05 8.50 1.08
CA LYS A 75 6.52 8.50 1.00
C LYS A 75 7.12 7.56 2.04
N ALA A 76 8.33 7.09 1.79
CA ALA A 76 9.12 6.39 2.78
C ALA A 76 9.29 7.26 4.03
N GLY A 77 9.09 6.67 5.21
CA GLY A 77 9.09 7.37 6.49
C GLY A 77 7.73 7.90 6.94
N ASP A 78 6.69 7.87 6.09
CA ASP A 78 5.34 8.25 6.51
C ASP A 78 4.73 7.18 7.42
N GLU A 79 4.01 7.63 8.45
CA GLU A 79 3.04 6.79 9.16
C GLU A 79 1.66 6.98 8.53
N ILE A 80 1.11 5.91 7.96
CA ILE A 80 -0.19 5.95 7.28
C ILE A 80 -1.23 5.08 7.98
N ARG A 81 -2.49 5.47 7.83
CA ARG A 81 -3.65 4.68 8.29
C ARG A 81 -4.43 4.15 7.10
N ARG A 82 -4.78 2.86 7.15
CA ARG A 82 -5.59 2.19 6.12
C ARG A 82 -6.64 1.28 6.74
N LYS A 83 -7.80 1.17 6.10
CA LYS A 83 -8.80 0.16 6.49
C LYS A 83 -8.26 -1.23 6.13
N PRO A 84 -8.48 -2.26 6.98
CA PRO A 84 -8.10 -3.63 6.67
C PRO A 84 -8.64 -4.10 5.31
N THR A 85 -9.88 -3.73 4.99
CA THR A 85 -10.53 -4.04 3.71
C THR A 85 -9.85 -3.39 2.50
N SER A 86 -9.32 -2.17 2.64
CA SER A 86 -8.58 -1.50 1.57
C SER A 86 -7.28 -2.24 1.25
N ILE A 87 -6.56 -2.70 2.28
CA ILE A 87 -5.34 -3.49 2.09
C ILE A 87 -5.68 -4.86 1.50
N ALA A 88 -6.73 -5.52 1.99
CA ALA A 88 -7.20 -6.80 1.44
C ALA A 88 -7.57 -6.73 -0.04
N MET A 89 -8.21 -5.64 -0.48
CA MET A 89 -8.50 -5.39 -1.91
C MET A 89 -7.24 -5.17 -2.75
N GLY A 90 -6.17 -4.68 -2.15
CA GLY A 90 -4.88 -4.42 -2.81
C GLY A 90 -4.00 -5.66 -3.02
N ASN A 91 -4.55 -6.87 -2.84
CA ASN A 91 -3.81 -8.13 -2.90
C ASN A 91 -2.56 -8.13 -2.02
N PRO A 92 -2.71 -8.12 -0.69
CA PRO A 92 -1.59 -7.97 0.21
C PRO A 92 -0.72 -9.22 0.22
N TYR A 93 0.59 -8.98 0.24
CA TYR A 93 1.63 -9.97 0.47
C TYR A 93 2.41 -9.59 1.72
N LYS A 94 3.00 -10.56 2.39
CA LYS A 94 3.97 -10.32 3.45
C LYS A 94 5.31 -10.95 3.12
N LYS A 95 6.39 -10.35 3.60
CA LYS A 95 7.72 -10.93 3.48
C LYS A 95 7.76 -12.22 4.31
N ALA A 96 8.13 -13.33 3.69
CA ALA A 96 8.40 -14.57 4.41
C ALA A 96 9.64 -14.35 5.29
N ASN A 97 9.51 -14.65 6.57
CA ASN A 97 10.63 -14.73 7.50
C ASN A 97 11.47 -15.98 7.23
#